data_AF-A0A521KW49-F1
#
_entry.id   AF-A0A521KW49-F1
#
_cell.length_a   1.000
_cell.length_b   1.000
_cell.length_c   1.000
_cell.angle_alpha   90.00
_cell.angle_beta   90.00
_cell.angle_gamma   90.00
#
_symmetry.space_group_name_H-M   'P 1'
#
loop_
_entity.id
_entity.type
_entity.pdbx_description
1 polymer ?
#
loop_
_entity_poly.entity_id
_entity_poly.type
_entity_poly.pdbx_seq_one_letter_code
_entity_poly.pdbx_strand_id
1 'polypeptide(L)'
;GFVIGGLLCTISNGLVVWAELHVASGLAALMVATVPLWMCVGEALVERRIVGGARMIAGLVLGSLGVAVLAWPSAVEPGVELGEFGRAIHPLGALALCASPLTWTAGSLLARRLPASQSSLQSSALQMLCGGALLLAAALAFEAPWQTLAEPLAPRAVASLAYLCLGGSLLCLTVYGWLLKHVSATRVATYAYVNPVVALCAGAWLAAEPFEPRAALACALILPAVVLVLSRPKAR
;
A
#
# COMPACT_ATOMS: atom_id res chain seq x y z
N GLY A 1 2.39 -5.09 -19.30
CA GLY A 1 3.47 -5.69 -18.51
C GLY A 1 4.42 -4.61 -18.03
N PHE A 2 5.34 -4.19 -18.89
CA PHE A 2 6.38 -3.20 -18.58
C PHE A 2 5.87 -1.90 -17.94
N VAL A 3 4.93 -1.19 -18.59
CA VAL A 3 4.41 0.09 -18.06
C VAL A 3 3.71 -0.08 -16.71
N ILE A 4 2.82 -1.07 -16.59
CA ILE A 4 2.08 -1.33 -15.34
C ILE A 4 3.04 -1.76 -14.22
N GLY A 5 3.99 -2.66 -14.51
CA GLY A 5 5.00 -3.10 -13.54
C GLY A 5 5.93 -1.97 -13.12
N GLY A 6 6.32 -1.10 -14.06
CA GLY A 6 7.08 0.11 -13.76
C GLY A 6 6.31 1.08 -12.87
N LEU A 7 5.03 1.33 -13.13
CA LEU A 7 4.20 2.20 -12.28
C LEU A 7 3.97 1.62 -10.88
N LEU A 8 3.52 0.36 -10.80
CA LEU A 8 3.12 -0.28 -9.54
C LEU A 8 4.34 -0.75 -8.73
N CYS A 9 5.18 -1.58 -9.32
CA CYS A 9 6.28 -2.23 -8.59
C CYS A 9 7.50 -1.32 -8.47
N THR A 10 7.89 -0.61 -9.54
CA THR A 10 9.13 0.20 -9.50
C THR A 10 8.89 1.58 -8.89
N ILE A 11 8.00 2.38 -9.48
CA ILE A 11 7.84 3.78 -9.11
C ILE A 11 7.09 3.88 -7.78
N SER A 12 5.89 3.31 -7.67
CA SER A 12 5.10 3.46 -6.44
C SER A 12 5.79 2.87 -5.21
N ASN A 13 6.23 1.60 -5.27
CA ASN A 13 6.93 1.01 -4.12
C ASN A 13 8.34 1.60 -3.94
N GLY A 14 9.08 1.85 -5.01
CA GLY A 14 10.42 2.46 -4.91
C GLY A 14 10.39 3.85 -4.28
N LEU A 15 9.39 4.68 -4.61
CA LEU A 15 9.18 5.98 -3.97
C LEU A 15 8.88 5.86 -2.47
N VAL A 16 8.11 4.85 -2.05
CA VAL A 16 7.83 4.60 -0.62
C VAL A 16 9.10 4.18 0.10
N VAL A 17 9.77 3.14 -0.41
CA VAL A 17 11.00 2.60 0.19
C VAL A 17 12.07 3.69 0.31
N TRP A 18 12.26 4.50 -0.73
CA TRP A 18 13.21 5.59 -0.70
C TRP A 18 12.78 6.73 0.24
N ALA A 19 11.49 7.05 0.30
CA ALA A 19 10.99 8.08 1.20
C ALA A 19 11.13 7.68 2.67
N GLU A 20 10.94 6.40 3.00
CA GLU A 20 11.11 5.86 4.36
C GLU A 20 12.56 5.95 4.88
N LEU A 21 13.55 6.17 4.01
CA LEU A 21 14.92 6.50 4.42
C LEU A 21 15.03 7.92 5.02
N HIS A 22 14.06 8.79 4.76
CA HIS A 22 14.10 10.22 5.07
C HIS A 22 12.89 10.71 5.87
N VAL A 23 11.83 9.90 5.96
CA VAL A 23 10.52 10.26 6.51
C VAL A 23 10.03 9.12 7.40
N ALA A 24 9.39 9.45 8.52
CA ALA A 24 8.83 8.48 9.45
C ALA A 24 7.83 7.53 8.75
N SER A 25 7.89 6.24 9.08
CA SER A 25 6.99 5.21 8.56
C SER A 25 5.51 5.49 8.83
N GLY A 26 5.18 6.17 9.93
CA GLY A 26 3.82 6.63 10.21
C GLY A 26 3.28 7.59 9.12
N LEU A 27 4.10 8.54 8.66
CA LEU A 27 3.73 9.42 7.54
C LEU A 27 3.64 8.64 6.23
N ALA A 28 4.52 7.67 5.99
CA ALA A 28 4.43 6.80 4.82
C ALA A 28 3.12 5.99 4.82
N ALA A 29 2.75 5.38 5.94
CA ALA A 29 1.51 4.63 6.11
C ALA A 29 0.27 5.51 5.88
N LEU A 30 0.28 6.76 6.37
CA LEU A 30 -0.78 7.74 6.13
C LEU A 30 -0.94 8.04 4.64
N MET A 31 0.16 8.28 3.94
CA MET A 31 0.15 8.59 2.52
C MET A 31 -0.31 7.40 1.68
N VAL A 32 0.13 6.18 2.02
CA VAL A 32 -0.38 4.94 1.38
C VAL A 32 -1.86 4.73 1.66
N ALA A 33 -2.35 5.06 2.86
CA ALA A 33 -3.78 5.00 3.17
C ALA A 33 -4.63 6.02 2.40
N THR A 34 -4.04 6.92 1.63
CA THR A 34 -4.78 7.77 0.67
C THR A 34 -5.05 7.08 -0.67
N VAL A 35 -4.45 5.91 -0.95
CA VAL A 35 -4.69 5.16 -2.21
C VAL A 35 -6.18 4.99 -2.53
N PRO A 36 -7.08 4.63 -1.59
CA PRO A 36 -8.50 4.51 -1.89
C PRO A 36 -9.17 5.81 -2.33
N LEU A 37 -8.73 6.96 -1.79
CA LEU A 37 -9.21 8.28 -2.19
C LEU A 37 -8.79 8.60 -3.64
N TRP A 38 -7.51 8.36 -3.96
CA TRP A 38 -7.00 8.57 -5.31
C TRP A 38 -7.63 7.62 -6.32
N MET A 39 -7.92 6.38 -5.95
CA MET A 39 -8.68 5.43 -6.78
C MET A 39 -10.10 5.93 -7.05
N CYS A 40 -10.78 6.49 -6.04
CA CYS A 40 -12.11 7.07 -6.20
C CYS A 40 -12.10 8.24 -7.19
N VAL A 41 -11.14 9.16 -7.02
CA VAL A 41 -10.95 10.30 -7.93
C VAL A 41 -10.59 9.81 -9.33
N GLY A 42 -9.66 8.87 -9.45
CA GLY A 42 -9.20 8.31 -10.71
C GLY A 42 -10.33 7.59 -11.47
N GLU A 43 -11.17 6.80 -10.79
CA GLU A 43 -12.35 6.18 -11.42
C GLU A 43 -13.35 7.24 -11.91
N ALA A 44 -13.59 8.29 -11.13
CA ALA A 44 -14.50 9.37 -11.52
C ALA A 44 -14.00 10.12 -12.76
N LEU A 45 -12.69 10.44 -12.82
CA LEU A 45 -12.09 11.21 -13.91
C LEU A 45 -11.85 10.38 -15.17
N VAL A 46 -11.24 9.21 -15.02
CA VAL A 46 -10.71 8.40 -16.14
C VAL A 46 -11.78 7.48 -16.72
N GLU A 47 -12.67 6.98 -15.87
CA GLU A 47 -13.65 5.95 -16.23
C GLU A 47 -15.07 6.52 -16.27
N ARG A 48 -15.22 7.82 -15.96
CA ARG A 48 -16.49 8.57 -15.91
C ARG A 48 -17.56 7.86 -15.09
N ARG A 49 -17.13 7.07 -14.11
CA ARG A 49 -18.00 6.30 -13.24
C ARG A 49 -17.94 6.96 -11.88
N ILE A 50 -19.01 7.63 -11.48
CA ILE A 50 -19.14 8.10 -10.09
C ILE A 50 -19.36 6.85 -9.24
N VAL A 51 -18.26 6.30 -8.74
CA VAL A 51 -18.30 5.17 -7.82
C VAL A 51 -18.54 5.76 -6.44
N GLY A 52 -19.78 5.66 -5.96
CA GLY A 52 -20.12 5.93 -4.56
C GLY A 52 -20.77 7.27 -4.27
N GLY A 53 -21.87 7.22 -3.53
CA GLY A 53 -22.49 8.40 -2.92
C GLY A 53 -21.82 8.76 -1.59
N ALA A 54 -22.48 9.60 -0.79
CA ALA A 54 -21.99 10.08 0.51
C ALA A 54 -21.45 8.99 1.44
N ARG A 55 -22.00 7.76 1.38
CA ARG A 55 -21.53 6.61 2.18
C ARG A 55 -20.11 6.18 1.85
N MET A 56 -19.76 6.15 0.56
CA MET A 56 -18.41 5.77 0.15
C MET A 56 -17.40 6.82 0.63
N ILE A 57 -17.69 8.10 0.39
CA ILE A 57 -16.84 9.21 0.85
C ILE A 57 -16.68 9.17 2.37
N ALA A 58 -17.77 8.98 3.11
CA ALA A 58 -17.73 8.83 4.57
C ALA A 58 -16.84 7.64 4.99
N GLY A 59 -16.95 6.50 4.31
CA GLY A 59 -16.09 5.35 4.55
C GLY A 59 -14.61 5.63 4.25
N LEU A 60 -14.29 6.30 3.14
CA LEU A 60 -12.91 6.65 2.81
C LEU A 60 -12.31 7.63 3.84
N VAL A 61 -13.06 8.67 4.23
CA VAL A 61 -12.62 9.61 5.27
C VAL A 61 -12.43 8.89 6.61
N LEU A 62 -13.40 8.08 7.03
CA LEU A 62 -13.32 7.33 8.29
C LEU A 62 -12.16 6.33 8.31
N GLY A 63 -11.90 5.65 7.19
CA GLY A 63 -10.78 4.71 7.03
C GLY A 63 -9.44 5.42 7.13
N SER A 64 -9.28 6.56 6.44
CA SER A 64 -8.08 7.39 6.54
C SER A 64 -7.86 7.95 7.95
N LEU A 65 -8.93 8.36 8.65
CA LEU A 65 -8.85 8.76 10.06
C LEU A 65 -8.43 7.61 10.97
N GLY A 66 -8.94 6.40 10.73
CA GLY A 66 -8.52 5.22 11.49
C GLY A 66 -7.04 4.88 11.31
N VAL A 67 -6.52 4.97 10.08
CA VAL A 67 -5.07 4.82 9.84
C VAL A 67 -4.29 5.98 10.47
N ALA A 68 -4.80 7.20 10.45
CA ALA A 68 -4.16 8.33 11.13
C ALA A 68 -4.07 8.13 12.64
N VAL A 69 -5.15 7.65 13.26
CA VAL A 69 -5.15 7.26 14.67
C VAL A 69 -4.13 6.17 14.93
N LEU A 70 -3.86 5.25 13.99
CA LEU A 70 -2.85 4.20 14.17
C LEU A 70 -1.41 4.68 13.92
N ALA A 71 -1.22 5.60 12.98
CA ALA A 71 0.09 6.07 12.53
C ALA A 71 0.62 7.31 13.28
N TRP A 72 -0.23 7.99 14.06
CA TRP A 72 0.17 9.05 14.98
C TRP A 72 1.35 8.63 15.89
N PRO A 73 2.20 9.53 16.38
CA PRO A 73 3.22 9.18 17.37
C PRO A 73 2.57 8.84 18.72
N SER A 74 2.87 7.67 19.28
CA SER A 74 2.56 7.42 20.69
C SER A 74 3.64 8.08 21.55
N ALA A 75 3.28 9.03 22.41
CA ALA A 75 4.19 9.62 23.40
C ALA A 75 4.69 8.63 24.49
N VAL A 76 4.43 7.33 24.30
CA VAL A 76 4.74 6.24 25.22
C VAL A 76 5.99 5.46 24.77
N GLU A 77 6.47 5.65 23.55
CA GLU A 77 7.77 5.09 23.14
C GLU A 77 8.91 5.88 23.79
N PRO A 78 9.71 5.26 24.69
CA PRO A 78 10.86 5.93 25.29
C PRO A 78 11.87 6.25 24.19
N GLY A 79 12.02 7.52 23.84
CA GLY A 79 12.99 8.00 22.84
C GLY A 79 12.39 8.60 21.56
N VAL A 80 11.07 8.47 21.33
CA VAL A 80 10.39 9.21 20.25
C VAL A 80 9.88 10.53 20.80
N GLU A 81 10.71 11.57 20.70
CA GLU A 81 10.24 12.92 20.96
C GLU A 81 9.12 13.26 19.97
N LEU A 82 8.07 13.96 20.44
CA LEU A 82 7.05 14.62 19.61
C LEU A 82 7.66 15.45 18.44
N GLY A 83 8.95 15.74 18.52
CA GLY A 83 9.78 16.35 17.48
C GLY A 83 10.04 15.49 16.23
N GLU A 84 9.70 14.20 16.13
CA GLU A 84 9.85 13.48 14.84
C GLU A 84 8.77 13.85 13.80
N PHE A 85 7.52 14.06 14.24
CA PHE A 85 6.50 14.70 13.39
C PHE A 85 6.71 16.21 13.26
N GLY A 86 7.45 16.83 14.20
CA GLY A 86 7.80 18.25 14.21
C GLY A 86 9.14 18.60 13.53
N ARG A 87 9.95 17.61 13.15
CA ARG A 87 11.21 17.80 12.41
C ARG A 87 10.85 18.25 11.01
N ALA A 88 11.71 19.09 10.44
CA ALA A 88 11.55 19.52 9.05
C ALA A 88 11.48 18.27 8.15
N ILE A 89 10.29 18.01 7.60
CA ILE A 89 10.06 16.86 6.74
C ILE A 89 10.94 17.03 5.51
N HIS A 90 11.72 16.00 5.17
CA HIS A 90 12.53 16.02 3.96
C HIS A 90 11.62 16.25 2.74
N PRO A 91 11.74 17.39 2.03
CA PRO A 91 10.71 17.82 1.07
C PRO A 91 10.58 16.86 -0.11
N LEU A 92 11.69 16.24 -0.53
CA LEU A 92 11.67 15.22 -1.57
C LEU A 92 11.04 13.91 -1.09
N GLY A 93 11.22 13.54 0.18
CA GLY A 93 10.57 12.37 0.76
C GLY A 93 9.05 12.54 0.85
N ALA A 94 8.60 13.72 1.28
CA ALA A 94 7.18 14.06 1.25
C ALA A 94 6.60 14.04 -0.17
N LEU A 95 7.31 14.63 -1.14
CA LEU A 95 6.88 14.61 -2.54
C LEU A 95 6.80 13.18 -3.10
N ALA A 96 7.77 12.33 -2.77
CA ALA A 96 7.79 10.92 -3.14
C ALA A 96 6.57 10.16 -2.56
N LEU A 97 6.24 10.39 -1.29
CA LEU A 97 5.05 9.81 -0.66
C LEU A 97 3.74 10.33 -1.25
N CYS A 98 3.67 11.59 -1.70
CA CYS A 98 2.53 12.12 -2.44
C CYS A 98 2.39 11.48 -3.83
N ALA A 99 3.52 11.26 -4.53
CA ALA A 99 3.54 10.70 -5.87
C ALA A 99 3.26 9.19 -5.88
N SER A 100 3.66 8.45 -4.85
CA SER A 100 3.46 7.00 -4.78
C SER A 100 1.99 6.56 -4.97
N PRO A 101 1.00 7.02 -4.18
CA PRO A 101 -0.38 6.56 -4.32
C PRO A 101 -1.02 6.97 -5.66
N LEU A 102 -0.57 8.08 -6.27
CA LEU A 102 -0.98 8.50 -7.61
C LEU A 102 -0.48 7.54 -8.69
N THR A 103 0.80 7.17 -8.62
CA THR A 103 1.41 6.22 -9.57
C THR A 103 0.84 4.82 -9.41
N TRP A 104 0.56 4.39 -8.17
CA TRP A 104 -0.19 3.16 -7.90
C TRP A 104 -1.58 3.20 -8.54
N THR A 105 -2.31 4.29 -8.32
CA THR A 105 -3.64 4.51 -8.90
C THR A 105 -3.62 4.44 -10.42
N ALA A 106 -2.69 5.15 -11.07
CA ALA A 106 -2.55 5.14 -12.51
C ALA A 106 -2.24 3.73 -13.04
N GLY A 107 -1.30 3.02 -12.41
CA GLY A 107 -0.95 1.64 -12.78
C GLY A 107 -2.12 0.68 -12.66
N SER A 108 -2.93 0.80 -11.61
CA SER A 108 -4.09 -0.08 -11.38
C SER A 108 -5.24 0.20 -12.32
N LEU A 109 -5.53 1.47 -12.62
CA LEU A 109 -6.54 1.84 -13.63
C LEU A 109 -6.11 1.37 -15.03
N LEU A 110 -4.81 1.45 -15.36
CA LEU A 110 -4.27 0.88 -16.60
C LEU A 110 -4.37 -0.64 -16.61
N ALA A 111 -4.03 -1.31 -15.50
CA ALA A 111 -4.13 -2.76 -15.36
C ALA A 111 -5.57 -3.27 -15.54
N ARG A 112 -6.55 -2.48 -15.10
CA ARG A 112 -7.96 -2.80 -15.25
C ARG A 112 -8.46 -2.78 -16.69
N ARG A 113 -7.84 -1.98 -17.56
CA ARG A 113 -8.17 -1.91 -18.98
C ARG A 113 -7.64 -3.10 -19.79
N LEU A 114 -6.84 -3.97 -19.18
CA LEU A 114 -6.40 -5.20 -19.82
C LEU A 114 -7.60 -6.13 -20.06
N PRO A 115 -7.64 -6.86 -21.19
CA PRO A 115 -8.72 -7.77 -21.51
C PRO A 115 -9.01 -8.76 -20.37
N ALA A 116 -10.29 -9.02 -20.11
CA ALA A 116 -10.70 -10.00 -19.09
C ALA A 116 -10.19 -11.42 -19.40
N SER A 117 -10.01 -11.75 -20.68
CA SER A 117 -9.42 -13.01 -21.17
C SER A 117 -7.94 -13.17 -20.82
N GLN A 118 -7.24 -12.07 -20.51
CA GLN A 118 -5.84 -12.13 -20.14
C GLN A 118 -5.69 -12.70 -18.72
N SER A 119 -4.87 -13.73 -18.55
CA SER A 119 -4.59 -14.33 -17.25
C SER A 119 -4.02 -13.29 -16.27
N SER A 120 -4.62 -13.18 -15.08
CA SER A 120 -4.13 -12.29 -14.02
C SER A 120 -2.77 -12.75 -13.48
N LEU A 121 -2.51 -14.06 -13.46
CA LEU A 121 -1.20 -14.61 -13.08
C LEU A 121 -0.13 -14.21 -14.10
N GLN A 122 -0.39 -14.39 -15.40
CA GLN A 122 0.54 -13.97 -16.45
C GLN A 122 0.82 -12.47 -16.41
N SER A 123 -0.24 -11.68 -16.19
CA SER A 123 -0.12 -10.21 -16.09
C SER A 123 0.76 -9.81 -14.90
N SER A 124 0.55 -10.45 -13.74
CA SER A 124 1.30 -10.16 -12.51
C SER A 124 2.75 -10.63 -12.62
N ALA A 125 3.00 -11.81 -13.17
CA ALA A 125 4.35 -12.31 -13.43
C ALA A 125 5.14 -11.34 -14.32
N LEU A 126 4.55 -10.84 -15.41
CA LEU A 126 5.22 -9.88 -16.29
C LEU A 126 5.44 -8.53 -15.61
N GLN A 127 4.49 -8.06 -14.79
CA GLN A 127 4.65 -6.83 -14.01
C GLN A 127 5.79 -6.94 -12.99
N MET A 128 5.88 -8.06 -12.28
CA MET A 128 6.94 -8.33 -11.31
C MET A 128 8.30 -8.49 -11.98
N LEU A 129 8.38 -9.21 -13.10
CA LEU A 129 9.63 -9.37 -13.86
C LEU A 129 10.14 -8.02 -14.38
N CYS A 130 9.29 -7.24 -15.05
CA CYS A 130 9.68 -5.92 -15.54
C CYS A 130 10.00 -4.96 -14.39
N GLY A 131 9.16 -4.91 -13.37
CA GLY A 131 9.32 -4.00 -12.24
C GLY A 131 10.56 -4.32 -11.40
N GLY A 132 10.80 -5.60 -11.13
CA GLY A 132 11.99 -6.11 -10.45
C GLY A 132 13.26 -5.87 -11.26
N ALA A 133 13.22 -6.07 -12.58
CA ALA A 133 14.37 -5.75 -13.44
C ALA A 133 14.72 -4.25 -13.43
N LEU A 134 13.71 -3.37 -13.43
CA LEU A 134 13.92 -1.92 -13.33
C LEU A 134 14.46 -1.51 -11.96
N LEU A 135 13.93 -2.09 -10.87
CA LEU A 135 14.46 -1.86 -9.51
C LEU A 135 15.88 -2.37 -9.36
N LEU A 136 16.18 -3.55 -9.90
CA LEU A 136 17.54 -4.09 -9.91
C LEU A 136 18.47 -3.16 -10.68
N ALA A 137 18.09 -2.70 -11.87
CA ALA A 137 18.90 -1.75 -12.64
C ALA A 137 19.15 -0.45 -11.87
N ALA A 138 18.16 0.07 -11.16
CA ALA A 138 18.33 1.24 -10.29
C ALA A 138 19.30 0.95 -9.13
N ALA A 139 19.14 -0.16 -8.41
CA ALA A 139 20.03 -0.54 -7.32
C ALA A 139 21.49 -0.69 -7.79
N LEU A 140 21.70 -1.33 -8.95
CA LEU A 140 23.04 -1.46 -9.55
C LEU A 140 23.64 -0.09 -9.92
N ALA A 141 22.82 0.87 -10.34
CA ALA A 141 23.27 2.20 -10.73
C ALA A 141 23.55 3.13 -9.54
N PHE A 142 22.82 2.98 -8.43
CA PHE A 142 22.81 3.97 -7.35
C PHE A 142 23.28 3.46 -5.97
N GLU A 143 23.24 2.16 -5.69
CA GLU A 143 23.39 1.63 -4.31
C GLU A 143 24.65 0.80 -4.06
N ALA A 144 25.55 0.66 -5.06
CA ALA A 144 26.79 -0.14 -4.96
C ALA A 144 26.64 -1.48 -4.18
N PRO A 145 25.64 -2.34 -4.53
CA PRO A 145 25.16 -3.43 -3.68
C PRO A 145 26.20 -4.54 -3.38
N TRP A 146 27.28 -4.58 -4.17
CA TRP A 146 28.42 -5.50 -4.00
C TRP A 146 29.16 -5.31 -2.68
N GLN A 147 29.09 -4.15 -2.05
CA GLN A 147 29.77 -3.90 -0.77
C GLN A 147 29.11 -4.66 0.40
N THR A 148 27.82 -4.99 0.28
CA THR A 148 27.04 -5.69 1.32
C THR A 148 26.79 -7.16 1.02
N LEU A 149 27.10 -7.65 -0.18
CA LEU A 149 26.88 -9.04 -0.62
C LEU A 149 28.04 -10.00 -0.27
N ALA A 150 29.06 -9.52 0.45
CA ALA A 150 30.23 -10.32 0.82
C ALA A 150 29.90 -11.42 1.85
N GLU A 151 28.85 -11.23 2.65
CA GLU A 151 28.40 -12.19 3.67
C GLU A 151 27.27 -13.08 3.15
N PRO A 152 27.31 -14.40 3.39
CA PRO A 152 26.23 -15.29 3.01
C PRO A 152 24.94 -14.94 3.75
N LEU A 153 23.82 -14.90 3.02
CA LEU A 153 22.50 -14.63 3.59
C LEU A 153 22.13 -15.70 4.62
N ALA A 154 21.73 -15.26 5.82
CA ALA A 154 21.21 -16.17 6.83
C ALA A 154 20.00 -16.96 6.29
N PRO A 155 19.82 -18.26 6.63
CA PRO A 155 18.70 -19.06 6.15
C PRO A 155 17.32 -18.41 6.42
N ARG A 156 17.19 -17.70 7.55
CA ARG A 156 16.00 -16.94 7.90
C ARG A 156 15.71 -15.80 6.92
N ALA A 157 16.74 -15.09 6.44
CA ALA A 157 16.59 -14.03 5.44
C ALA A 157 16.12 -14.61 4.10
N VAL A 158 16.71 -15.74 3.68
CA VAL A 158 16.28 -16.45 2.45
C VAL A 158 14.83 -16.91 2.55
N ALA A 159 14.43 -17.53 3.68
CA ALA A 159 13.05 -17.95 3.91
C ALA A 159 12.06 -16.77 3.91
N SER A 160 12.44 -15.65 4.53
CA SER A 160 11.63 -14.43 4.56
C SER A 160 11.48 -13.82 3.16
N LEU A 161 12.57 -13.79 2.38
CA LEU A 161 12.55 -13.32 1.00
C LEU A 161 11.66 -14.22 0.12
N ALA A 162 11.77 -15.54 0.27
CA ALA A 162 10.92 -16.49 -0.46
C ALA A 162 9.43 -16.28 -0.13
N TYR A 163 9.10 -16.07 1.15
CA TYR A 163 7.75 -15.75 1.59
C TYR A 163 7.23 -14.43 0.99
N LEU A 164 8.03 -13.37 1.02
CA LEU A 164 7.65 -12.06 0.46
C LEU A 164 7.48 -12.12 -1.07
N CYS A 165 8.33 -12.86 -1.78
CA CYS A 165 8.24 -13.04 -3.23
C CYS A 165 7.00 -13.84 -3.63
N LEU A 166 6.78 -15.00 -3.00
CA LEU A 166 5.71 -15.91 -3.38
C LEU A 166 4.35 -15.48 -2.81
N GLY A 167 4.28 -15.29 -1.50
CA GLY A 167 3.06 -14.91 -0.79
C GLY A 167 2.80 -13.42 -0.91
N GLY A 168 3.70 -12.60 -0.36
CA GLY A 168 3.52 -11.15 -0.24
C GLY A 168 3.42 -10.40 -1.57
N SER A 169 3.95 -10.97 -2.66
CA SER A 169 4.00 -10.32 -3.97
C SER A 169 3.24 -11.10 -5.03
N LEU A 170 3.69 -12.29 -5.45
CA LEU A 170 3.11 -13.00 -6.59
C LEU A 170 1.64 -13.36 -6.36
N LEU A 171 1.32 -13.98 -5.22
CA LEU A 171 -0.05 -14.32 -4.87
C LEU A 171 -0.90 -13.06 -4.67
N CYS A 172 -0.44 -12.12 -3.83
CA CYS A 172 -1.18 -10.89 -3.53
C CYS A 172 -1.46 -10.04 -4.78
N LEU A 173 -0.47 -9.79 -5.64
CA LEU A 173 -0.64 -9.03 -6.89
C LEU A 173 -1.52 -9.76 -7.91
N THR A 174 -1.47 -11.10 -7.93
CA THR A 174 -2.36 -11.89 -8.80
C THR A 174 -3.81 -11.75 -8.35
N VAL A 175 -4.08 -11.87 -7.06
CA VAL A 175 -5.43 -11.66 -6.48
C VAL A 175 -5.87 -10.22 -6.67
N TYR A 176 -4.98 -9.25 -6.44
CA TYR A 176 -5.24 -7.82 -6.66
C TYR A 176 -5.64 -7.53 -8.11
N GLY A 177 -4.86 -8.00 -9.08
CA GLY A 177 -5.14 -7.84 -10.50
C GLY A 177 -6.41 -8.56 -10.95
N TRP A 178 -6.72 -9.71 -10.35
CA TRP A 178 -8.02 -10.37 -10.54
C TRP A 178 -9.17 -9.52 -9.98
N LEU A 179 -9.06 -9.01 -8.75
CA LEU A 179 -10.09 -8.17 -8.13
C LEU A 179 -10.35 -6.88 -8.92
N LEU A 180 -9.31 -6.24 -9.45
CA LEU A 180 -9.46 -5.04 -10.28
C LEU A 180 -10.36 -5.26 -11.50
N LYS A 181 -10.44 -6.48 -12.03
CA LYS A 181 -11.31 -6.84 -13.16
C LYS A 181 -12.76 -7.10 -12.75
N HIS A 182 -13.02 -7.41 -11.47
CA HIS A 182 -14.33 -7.88 -11.00
C HIS A 182 -15.08 -6.87 -10.13
N VAL A 183 -14.36 -5.95 -9.47
CA VAL A 183 -14.94 -4.91 -8.62
C VAL A 183 -14.28 -3.55 -8.89
N SER A 184 -14.92 -2.46 -8.48
CA SER A 184 -14.37 -1.10 -8.64
C SER A 184 -13.02 -0.95 -7.95
N ALA A 185 -12.11 -0.18 -8.55
CA ALA A 185 -10.75 0.00 -8.05
C ALA A 185 -10.73 0.57 -6.63
N THR A 186 -11.66 1.49 -6.31
CA THR A 186 -11.85 2.04 -4.96
C THR A 186 -12.16 0.96 -3.92
N ARG A 187 -12.98 -0.04 -4.28
CA ARG A 187 -13.32 -1.16 -3.40
C ARG A 187 -12.18 -2.15 -3.25
N VAL A 188 -11.39 -2.38 -4.31
CA VAL A 188 -10.17 -3.19 -4.16
C VAL A 188 -9.24 -2.48 -3.18
N ALA A 189 -9.01 -1.19 -3.39
CA ALA A 189 -8.07 -0.38 -2.63
C ALA A 189 -8.34 -0.31 -1.12
N THR A 190 -9.54 -0.64 -0.64
CA THR A 190 -9.80 -0.71 0.80
C THR A 190 -8.91 -1.72 1.54
N TYR A 191 -8.22 -2.62 0.81
CA TYR A 191 -7.14 -3.43 1.39
C TYR A 191 -6.12 -2.56 2.15
N ALA A 192 -5.82 -1.35 1.66
CA ALA A 192 -4.88 -0.43 2.30
C ALA A 192 -5.32 -0.02 3.72
N TYR A 193 -6.63 0.03 3.98
CA TYR A 193 -7.16 0.25 5.32
C TYR A 193 -7.16 -1.02 6.16
N VAL A 194 -7.45 -2.17 5.56
CA VAL A 194 -7.53 -3.46 6.27
C VAL A 194 -6.15 -3.99 6.67
N ASN A 195 -5.11 -3.71 5.87
CA ASN A 195 -3.75 -4.21 6.08
C ASN A 195 -3.21 -3.95 7.51
N PRO A 196 -3.28 -2.73 8.06
CA PRO A 196 -2.85 -2.49 9.44
C PRO A 196 -3.64 -3.29 10.48
N VAL A 197 -4.94 -3.50 10.29
CA VAL A 197 -5.77 -4.32 11.21
C VAL A 197 -5.31 -5.77 11.21
N VAL A 198 -5.03 -6.32 10.02
CA VAL A 198 -4.51 -7.68 9.88
C VAL A 198 -3.13 -7.79 10.52
N ALA A 199 -2.25 -6.79 10.31
CA ALA A 199 -0.93 -6.75 10.91
C ALA A 199 -0.99 -6.74 12.46
N LEU A 200 -1.85 -5.89 13.05
CA LEU A 200 -2.06 -5.83 14.50
C LEU A 200 -2.56 -7.15 15.09
N CYS A 201 -3.55 -7.78 14.44
CA CYS A 201 -4.06 -9.07 14.87
C CYS A 201 -3.00 -10.18 14.76
N ALA A 202 -2.21 -10.17 13.68
CA ALA A 202 -1.13 -11.12 13.47
C ALA A 202 0.01 -10.92 14.50
N GLY A 203 0.39 -9.68 14.80
CA GLY A 203 1.38 -9.34 15.83
C GLY A 203 0.93 -9.79 17.22
N ALA A 204 -0.31 -9.47 17.60
CA ALA A 204 -0.87 -9.90 18.88
C ALA A 204 -0.95 -11.44 19.00
N TRP A 205 -1.29 -12.14 17.92
CA TRP A 205 -1.45 -13.60 17.96
C TRP A 205 -0.15 -14.39 17.82
N LEU A 206 0.71 -14.02 16.87
CA LEU A 206 1.93 -14.76 16.52
C LEU A 206 3.17 -14.28 17.28
N ALA A 207 3.23 -12.97 17.57
CA ALA A 207 4.37 -12.34 18.25
C ALA A 207 4.07 -11.97 19.71
N ALA A 208 2.84 -12.24 20.19
CA ALA A 208 2.38 -11.89 21.54
C ALA A 208 2.53 -10.38 21.86
N GLU A 209 2.42 -9.53 20.83
CA GLU A 209 2.49 -8.08 20.99
C GLU A 209 1.26 -7.55 21.74
N PRO A 210 1.42 -6.60 22.67
CA PRO A 210 0.31 -6.05 23.42
C PRO A 210 -0.65 -5.30 22.50
N PHE A 211 -1.95 -5.62 22.60
CA PHE A 211 -2.98 -4.94 21.83
C PHE A 211 -3.40 -3.65 22.52
N GLU A 212 -2.79 -2.53 22.14
CA GLU A 212 -3.00 -1.24 22.79
C GLU A 212 -4.43 -0.67 22.56
N PRO A 213 -4.96 0.13 23.49
CA PRO A 213 -6.26 0.80 23.32
C PRO A 213 -6.35 1.64 22.04
N ARG A 214 -5.22 2.19 21.60
CA ARG A 214 -5.10 2.95 20.37
C ARG A 214 -5.30 2.08 19.13
N ALA A 215 -4.72 0.88 19.11
CA ALA A 215 -4.95 -0.11 18.07
C ALA A 215 -6.43 -0.51 18.02
N ALA A 216 -7.07 -0.69 19.19
CA ALA A 216 -8.51 -0.96 19.28
C ALA A 216 -9.35 0.16 18.67
N LEU A 217 -9.05 1.43 18.98
CA LEU A 217 -9.72 2.60 18.41
C LEU A 217 -9.54 2.67 16.88
N ALA A 218 -8.31 2.47 16.38
CA ALA A 218 -8.05 2.44 14.95
C ALA A 218 -8.87 1.35 14.24
N CYS A 219 -8.90 0.13 14.78
CA CYS A 219 -9.71 -0.97 14.26
C CYS A 219 -11.21 -0.63 14.26
N ALA A 220 -11.70 0.01 15.33
CA ALA A 220 -13.10 0.45 15.45
C ALA A 220 -13.50 1.53 14.43
N LEU A 221 -12.54 2.29 13.88
CA LEU A 221 -12.77 3.25 12.80
C LEU A 221 -12.64 2.58 11.41
N ILE A 222 -11.60 1.78 11.22
CA ILE A 222 -11.26 1.13 9.95
C ILE A 222 -12.32 0.11 9.52
N LEU A 223 -12.77 -0.77 10.42
CA LEU A 223 -13.67 -1.86 10.03
C LEU A 223 -15.03 -1.33 9.54
N PRO A 224 -15.72 -0.41 10.25
CA PRO A 224 -16.94 0.21 9.73
C PRO A 224 -16.70 1.01 8.45
N ALA A 225 -15.56 1.70 8.33
CA ALA A 225 -15.20 2.42 7.11
C ALA A 225 -15.17 1.50 5.88
N VAL A 226 -14.52 0.34 6.00
CA VAL A 226 -14.47 -0.67 4.93
C VAL A 226 -15.87 -1.19 4.61
N VAL A 227 -16.69 -1.49 5.62
CA VAL A 227 -18.08 -1.92 5.43
C VAL A 227 -18.88 -0.86 4.67
N LEU A 228 -18.72 0.43 4.98
CA LEU A 228 -19.39 1.52 4.28
C LEU A 228 -19.01 1.60 2.80
N VAL A 229 -17.72 1.41 2.47
CA VAL A 229 -17.22 1.43 1.08
C VAL A 229 -17.71 0.21 0.29
N LEU A 230 -17.75 -0.96 0.92
CA LEU A 230 -18.17 -2.22 0.28
C LEU A 230 -19.69 -2.34 0.13
N SER A 231 -20.45 -1.70 1.01
CA SER A 231 -21.92 -1.73 0.99
C SER A 231 -22.49 -1.20 -0.33
N ARG A 232 -23.41 -1.95 -0.93
CA ARG A 232 -24.16 -1.48 -2.11
C ARG A 232 -25.17 -0.40 -1.65
N PRO A 233 -25.40 0.67 -2.43
CA PRO A 233 -26.55 1.53 -2.21
C PRO A 233 -27.81 0.66 -2.25
N LYS A 234 -28.72 0.82 -1.27
CA LYS A 234 -30.05 0.22 -1.36
C LYS A 234 -30.67 0.73 -2.66
N ALA A 235 -31.05 -0.17 -3.56
CA ALA A 235 -31.86 0.20 -4.72
C ALA A 235 -33.10 0.93 -4.18
N ARG A 236 -33.28 2.18 -4.58
CA ARG A 236 -34.52 2.92 -4.38
C ARG A 236 -35.45 2.58 -5.53
#